data_AF-A0A8J2R993-F1
#
_entry.id   AF-A0A8J2R993-F1
#
_cell.length_a   1.000
_cell.length_b   1.000
_cell.length_c   1.000
_cell.angle_alpha   90.00
_cell.angle_beta   90.00
_cell.angle_gamma   90.00
#
_symmetry.space_group_name_H-M   'P 1'
#
loop_
_entity.id
_entity.type
_entity.pdbx_description
1 polymer ?
#
loop_
_entity_poly.entity_id
_entity_poly.type
_entity_poly.pdbx_seq_one_letter_code
_entity_poly.pdbx_strand_id
1 'polypeptide(L)'
;MDTQRSPQSTKKVNRPVGQKQCSKCKCKAQLDLSRDSDDDSGSKITYRKRNQREFCDIVTEINNFRGELISILESNLSTMRDDISAMKNQINEIKTSTSKMLAEQKSVKSEIIELKKNNSIAESKISELEAKLSKLECISTKPRIPDVLDNEEIINELQERANRSVNIIVFGINEQTNADSSARQAMDLSIAQKIFQNVTAENPKIHKTMRLGKYSKGKNRPLKIRLLPKDL
;
A
#
# COMPACT_ATOMS: atom_id res chain seq x y z
N MET A 1 -7.53 39.08 16.18
CA MET A 1 -7.67 39.37 17.62
C MET A 1 -9.16 39.42 17.87
N ASP A 2 -9.77 38.30 18.24
CA ASP A 2 -11.22 38.21 18.42
C ASP A 2 -11.51 37.45 19.70
N THR A 3 -11.84 38.22 20.73
CA THR A 3 -12.08 37.78 22.10
C THR A 3 -13.54 37.38 22.23
N GLN A 4 -13.85 36.08 22.25
CA GLN A 4 -15.22 35.61 22.52
C GLN A 4 -15.42 35.32 24.01
N ARG A 5 -16.34 36.09 24.61
CA ARG A 5 -16.82 36.02 25.99
C ARG A 5 -17.58 34.71 26.27
N SER A 6 -17.28 34.11 27.42
CA SER A 6 -18.08 33.04 28.04
C SER A 6 -19.36 33.58 28.69
N PRO A 7 -20.52 32.90 28.63
CA PRO A 7 -21.70 33.25 29.40
C PRO A 7 -21.71 32.59 30.79
N GLN A 8 -22.17 33.39 31.77
CA GLN A 8 -22.25 33.09 33.19
C GLN A 8 -23.41 32.12 33.53
N SER A 9 -23.16 31.28 34.53
CA SER A 9 -24.11 30.34 35.14
C SER A 9 -25.24 31.07 35.88
N THR A 10 -26.50 30.74 35.57
CA THR A 10 -27.66 31.15 36.37
C THR A 10 -28.06 30.03 37.34
N LYS A 11 -27.99 30.33 38.64
CA LYS A 11 -28.47 29.50 39.74
C LYS A 11 -30.01 29.45 39.72
N LYS A 12 -30.59 28.26 39.56
CA LYS A 12 -32.03 28.03 39.78
C LYS A 12 -32.31 27.87 41.28
N VAL A 13 -33.19 28.72 41.80
CA VAL A 13 -33.72 28.68 43.16
C VAL A 13 -34.87 27.67 43.19
N ASN A 14 -34.71 26.61 43.98
CA ASN A 14 -35.80 25.70 44.36
C ASN A 14 -36.72 26.39 45.37
N ARG A 15 -38.03 26.45 45.10
CA ARG A 15 -39.07 26.65 46.12
C ARG A 15 -40.00 25.44 46.13
N PRO A 16 -40.26 24.82 47.29
CA PRO A 16 -41.23 23.74 47.40
C PRO A 16 -42.66 24.29 47.37
N VAL A 17 -43.48 23.70 46.50
CA VAL A 17 -44.94 23.92 46.48
C VAL A 17 -45.52 23.12 47.64
N GLY A 18 -45.93 23.83 48.70
CA GLY A 18 -46.62 23.23 49.83
C GLY A 18 -47.99 22.71 49.44
N GLN A 19 -48.17 21.40 49.49
CA GLN A 19 -49.48 20.75 49.57
C GLN A 19 -50.15 21.13 50.89
N LYS A 20 -51.17 21.99 50.83
CA LYS A 20 -52.12 22.15 51.95
C LYS A 20 -53.23 21.12 51.77
N GLN A 21 -53.16 20.04 52.54
CA GLN A 21 -54.29 19.13 52.75
C GLN A 21 -55.40 19.88 53.50
N CYS A 22 -56.57 20.04 52.86
CA CYS A 22 -57.76 20.59 53.50
C CYS A 22 -58.48 19.46 54.27
N SER A 23 -58.05 19.20 55.50
CA SER A 23 -58.76 18.33 56.43
C SER A 23 -59.77 19.17 57.23
N LYS A 24 -60.99 19.30 56.69
CA LYS A 24 -62.28 19.55 57.42
C LYS A 24 -63.35 20.02 56.44
N CYS A 25 -64.01 19.10 55.75
CA CYS A 25 -65.39 19.33 55.30
C CYS A 25 -66.31 19.23 56.53
N LYS A 26 -66.40 20.32 57.31
CA LYS A 26 -67.58 20.57 58.14
C LYS A 26 -68.66 21.08 57.18
N CYS A 27 -69.63 20.24 56.88
CA CYS A 27 -70.89 20.66 56.28
C CYS A 27 -71.51 21.72 57.21
N LYS A 28 -71.28 23.00 56.91
CA LYS A 28 -72.01 24.08 57.58
C LYS A 28 -73.46 23.93 57.16
N ALA A 29 -74.31 23.67 58.15
CA ALA A 29 -75.74 23.83 58.05
C ALA A 29 -76.04 25.19 57.39
N GLN A 30 -76.96 25.18 56.44
CA GLN A 30 -77.47 26.38 55.80
C GLN A 30 -77.89 27.41 56.85
N LEU A 31 -77.61 28.68 56.57
CA LEU A 31 -78.22 29.77 57.32
C LEU A 31 -79.75 29.65 57.24
N ASP A 32 -80.34 29.66 58.43
CA ASP A 32 -81.76 29.76 58.68
C ASP A 32 -82.27 31.11 58.15
N LEU A 33 -82.94 31.09 57.00
CA LEU A 33 -83.72 32.21 56.49
C LEU A 33 -85.10 32.16 57.16
N SER A 34 -85.14 32.63 58.40
CA SER A 34 -86.39 32.80 59.14
C SER A 34 -86.40 34.14 59.86
N ARG A 35 -86.68 35.23 59.13
CA ARG A 35 -87.32 36.41 59.70
C ARG A 35 -88.01 37.25 58.63
N ASP A 36 -89.06 36.69 58.05
CA ASP A 36 -90.09 37.51 57.40
C ASP A 36 -91.28 37.59 58.35
N SER A 37 -91.53 38.82 58.77
CA SER A 37 -92.66 39.26 59.57
C SER A 37 -93.98 38.99 58.85
N ASP A 38 -94.96 38.62 59.66
CA ASP A 38 -96.34 38.31 59.32
C ASP A 38 -96.98 39.41 58.45
N ASP A 39 -97.51 39.03 57.28
CA ASP A 39 -98.90 39.32 56.93
C ASP A 39 -99.35 38.57 55.66
N ASP A 40 -100.54 38.00 55.82
CA ASP A 40 -101.57 37.73 54.81
C ASP A 40 -101.56 36.43 53.98
N SER A 41 -102.78 35.93 53.91
CA SER A 41 -103.39 34.70 53.44
C SER A 41 -102.89 34.02 52.15
N GLY A 42 -102.78 32.70 52.21
CA GLY A 42 -103.04 31.82 51.06
C GLY A 42 -101.93 30.82 50.72
N SER A 43 -102.28 29.53 50.81
CA SER A 43 -101.52 28.36 50.31
C SER A 43 -100.34 27.90 51.19
N LYS A 44 -100.64 26.93 52.07
CA LYS A 44 -99.64 26.14 52.81
C LYS A 44 -98.88 25.23 51.83
N ILE A 45 -97.91 25.80 51.10
CA ILE A 45 -96.99 25.04 50.24
C ILE A 45 -96.06 24.26 51.16
N THR A 46 -96.34 22.97 51.35
CA THR A 46 -95.38 22.05 51.97
C THR A 46 -94.24 21.82 50.99
N TYR A 47 -93.08 22.42 51.23
CA TYR A 47 -91.87 22.11 50.49
C TYR A 47 -91.53 20.63 50.70
N ARG A 48 -91.74 19.78 49.67
CA ARG A 48 -91.16 18.43 49.66
C ARG A 48 -89.65 18.59 49.84
N LYS A 49 -89.11 18.05 50.93
CA LYS A 49 -87.67 17.98 51.21
C LYS A 49 -87.02 17.33 49.99
N ARG A 50 -86.36 18.12 49.14
CA ARG A 50 -85.66 17.61 47.94
C ARG A 50 -84.73 16.49 48.39
N ASN A 51 -84.74 15.39 47.66
CA ASN A 51 -84.06 14.14 48.00
C ASN A 51 -82.54 14.37 48.03
N GLN A 52 -82.02 14.79 49.18
CA GLN A 52 -80.64 15.23 49.40
C GLN A 52 -79.59 14.12 49.10
N ARG A 53 -80.05 12.86 48.99
CA ARG A 53 -79.23 11.70 48.61
C ARG A 53 -78.84 11.71 47.14
N GLU A 54 -79.77 11.97 46.21
CA GLU A 54 -79.50 11.95 44.76
C GLU A 54 -78.47 13.00 44.34
N PHE A 55 -78.50 14.19 44.95
CA PHE A 55 -77.48 15.21 44.72
C PHE A 55 -76.11 14.80 45.27
N CYS A 56 -76.08 14.10 46.40
CA CYS A 56 -74.82 13.58 46.96
C CYS A 56 -74.19 12.54 46.03
N ASP A 57 -74.99 11.64 45.46
CA ASP A 57 -74.53 10.59 44.56
C ASP A 57 -73.93 11.18 43.26
N ILE A 58 -74.60 12.16 42.65
CA ILE A 58 -74.09 12.88 41.46
C ILE A 58 -72.77 13.59 41.78
N VAL A 59 -72.66 14.24 42.95
CA VAL A 59 -71.42 14.89 43.37
C VAL A 59 -70.29 13.87 43.55
N THR A 60 -70.58 12.67 44.06
CA THR A 60 -69.58 11.60 44.15
C THR A 60 -69.15 11.09 42.78
N GLU A 61 -70.07 10.87 41.84
CA GLU A 61 -69.75 10.45 40.47
C GLU A 61 -68.88 11.48 39.73
N ILE A 62 -69.23 12.76 39.83
CA ILE A 62 -68.43 13.85 39.23
C ILE A 62 -67.02 13.88 39.81
N ASN A 63 -66.89 13.71 41.13
CA ASN A 63 -65.58 13.68 41.78
C ASN A 63 -64.77 12.45 41.37
N ASN A 64 -65.41 11.28 41.22
CA ASN A 64 -64.76 10.07 40.74
C ASN A 64 -64.27 10.24 39.31
N PHE A 65 -65.14 10.69 38.39
CA PHE A 65 -64.77 10.96 37.00
C PHE A 65 -63.64 11.99 36.89
N ARG A 66 -63.70 13.06 37.68
CA ARG A 66 -62.61 14.04 37.76
C ARG A 66 -61.31 13.42 38.25
N GLY A 67 -61.37 12.55 39.25
CA GLY A 67 -60.22 11.81 39.77
C GLY A 67 -59.60 10.90 38.71
N GLU A 68 -60.43 10.13 38.00
CA GLU A 68 -60.00 9.25 36.91
C GLU A 68 -59.35 10.04 35.77
N LEU A 69 -59.97 11.13 35.32
CA LEU A 69 -59.39 12.00 34.29
C LEU A 69 -58.05 12.59 34.72
N ILE A 70 -57.93 13.08 35.95
CA ILE A 70 -56.67 13.61 36.48
C ILE A 70 -55.61 12.49 36.52
N SER A 71 -55.97 11.30 36.99
CA SER A 71 -55.05 10.16 37.06
C SER A 71 -54.53 9.75 35.69
N ILE A 72 -55.40 9.72 34.67
CA ILE A 72 -55.01 9.39 33.29
C ILE A 72 -54.06 10.46 32.74
N LEU A 73 -54.38 11.75 32.96
CA LEU A 73 -53.54 12.85 32.50
C LEU A 73 -52.15 12.84 33.18
N GLU A 74 -52.09 12.58 34.48
CA GLU A 74 -50.84 12.46 35.23
C GLU A 74 -50.00 11.29 34.72
N SER A 75 -50.61 10.13 34.49
CA SER A 75 -49.94 8.96 33.92
C SER A 75 -49.34 9.29 32.54
N ASN A 76 -50.14 9.84 31.63
CA ASN A 76 -49.68 10.17 30.28
C ASN A 76 -48.56 11.22 30.29
N LEU A 77 -48.67 12.26 31.14
CA LEU A 77 -47.62 13.27 31.30
C LEU A 77 -46.33 12.69 31.87
N SER A 78 -46.43 11.72 32.80
CA SER A 78 -45.26 11.00 33.30
C SER A 78 -44.58 10.22 32.19
N THR A 79 -45.33 9.42 31.42
CA THR A 79 -44.79 8.65 30.29
C THR A 79 -44.13 9.56 29.25
N MET A 80 -44.80 10.65 28.85
CA MET A 80 -44.21 11.61 27.90
C MET A 80 -42.91 12.24 28.44
N ARG A 81 -42.83 12.51 29.74
CA ARG A 81 -41.62 13.06 30.35
C ARG A 81 -40.46 12.07 30.28
N ASP A 82 -40.74 10.79 30.49
CA ASP A 82 -39.73 9.73 30.41
C ASP A 82 -39.26 9.54 28.96
N ASP A 83 -40.19 9.52 27.99
CA ASP A 83 -39.87 9.45 26.56
C ASP A 83 -39.02 10.64 26.09
N ILE A 84 -39.37 11.87 26.50
CA ILE A 84 -38.58 13.07 26.20
C ILE A 84 -37.17 12.96 26.79
N SER A 85 -37.05 12.41 28.01
CA SER A 85 -35.76 12.22 28.66
C SER A 85 -34.92 11.18 27.92
N ALA A 86 -35.53 10.07 27.48
CA ALA A 86 -34.86 9.03 26.69
C ALA A 86 -34.40 9.57 25.32
N MET A 87 -35.27 10.27 24.60
CA MET A 87 -34.93 10.90 23.31
C MET A 87 -33.76 11.89 23.44
N LYS A 88 -33.74 12.68 24.52
CA LYS A 88 -32.64 13.62 24.79
C LYS A 88 -31.31 12.90 24.97
N ASN A 89 -31.30 11.75 25.64
CA ASN A 89 -30.09 10.95 25.82
C ASN A 89 -29.61 10.37 24.48
N GLN A 90 -30.52 9.79 23.68
CA GLN A 90 -30.20 9.28 22.35
C GLN A 90 -29.64 10.38 21.42
N ILE A 91 -30.22 11.58 21.44
CA ILE A 91 -29.71 12.73 20.67
C ILE A 91 -28.28 13.08 21.09
N ASN A 92 -27.98 13.05 22.39
CA ASN A 92 -26.62 13.32 22.87
C ASN A 92 -25.64 12.24 22.41
N GLU A 93 -26.03 10.96 22.47
CA GLU A 93 -25.22 9.85 21.98
C GLU A 93 -24.93 9.99 20.48
N ILE A 94 -25.96 10.24 19.66
CA ILE A 94 -25.82 10.48 18.22
C ILE A 94 -24.86 11.65 17.96
N LYS A 95 -24.98 12.75 18.71
CA LYS A 95 -24.09 13.91 18.57
C LYS A 95 -22.63 13.54 18.87
N THR A 96 -22.39 12.77 19.92
CA THR A 96 -21.03 12.32 20.28
C THR A 96 -20.46 11.37 19.21
N SER A 97 -21.26 10.41 18.74
CA SER A 97 -20.86 9.47 17.68
C SER A 97 -20.53 10.20 16.37
N THR A 98 -21.40 11.13 15.95
CA THR A 98 -21.19 11.96 14.76
C THR A 98 -19.91 12.79 14.87
N SER A 99 -19.61 13.33 16.05
CA SER A 99 -18.38 14.10 16.28
C SER A 99 -17.13 13.22 16.15
N LYS A 100 -17.16 11.98 16.66
CA LYS A 100 -16.07 11.00 16.51
C LYS A 100 -15.86 10.62 15.05
N MET A 101 -16.94 10.28 14.33
CA MET A 101 -16.87 9.94 12.90
C MET A 101 -16.28 11.09 12.06
N LEU A 102 -16.63 12.34 12.37
CA LEU A 102 -16.05 13.50 11.68
C LEU A 102 -14.54 13.64 11.95
N ALA A 103 -14.07 13.32 13.14
CA ALA A 103 -12.65 13.34 13.46
C ALA A 103 -11.89 12.22 12.72
N GLU A 104 -12.43 11.01 12.71
CA GLU A 104 -11.86 9.87 11.96
C GLU A 104 -11.83 10.16 10.46
N GLN A 105 -12.92 10.71 9.90
CA GLN A 105 -12.97 11.11 8.49
C GLN A 105 -11.89 12.15 8.15
N LYS A 106 -11.60 13.09 9.05
CA LYS A 106 -10.50 14.05 8.85
C LYS A 106 -9.13 13.36 8.90
N SER A 107 -8.92 12.41 9.80
CA SER A 107 -7.65 11.63 9.87
C SER A 107 -7.42 10.87 8.57
N VAL A 108 -8.41 10.10 8.13
CA VAL A 108 -8.33 9.30 6.90
C VAL A 108 -8.06 10.18 5.67
N LYS A 109 -8.69 11.36 5.59
CA LYS A 109 -8.41 12.32 4.51
C LYS A 109 -6.94 12.77 4.50
N SER A 110 -6.36 13.05 5.66
CA SER A 110 -4.95 13.43 5.77
C SER A 110 -4.03 12.29 5.34
N GLU A 111 -4.29 11.07 5.79
CA GLU A 111 -3.52 9.86 5.41
C GLU A 111 -3.56 9.61 3.90
N ILE A 112 -4.73 9.78 3.27
CA ILE A 112 -4.88 9.65 1.80
C ILE A 112 -4.02 10.69 1.06
N ILE A 113 -3.96 11.94 1.55
CA ILE A 113 -3.13 12.99 0.95
C ILE A 113 -1.64 12.63 1.05
N GLU A 114 -1.21 12.11 2.20
CA GLU A 114 0.17 11.68 2.42
C GLU A 114 0.53 10.49 1.51
N LEU A 115 -0.33 9.48 1.43
CA LEU A 115 -0.13 8.33 0.54
C LEU A 115 -0.01 8.75 -0.92
N LYS A 116 -0.85 9.68 -1.40
CA LYS A 116 -0.76 10.22 -2.76
C LYS A 116 0.59 10.90 -3.01
N LYS A 117 1.08 11.69 -2.06
CA LYS A 117 2.39 12.33 -2.15
C LYS A 117 3.52 11.30 -2.23
N ASN A 118 3.49 10.29 -1.36
CA ASN A 118 4.50 9.24 -1.33
C ASN A 118 4.50 8.42 -2.64
N ASN A 119 3.32 8.13 -3.20
CA ASN A 119 3.20 7.43 -4.48
C ASN A 119 3.80 8.24 -5.64
N SER A 120 3.53 9.55 -5.70
CA SER A 120 4.12 10.44 -6.72
C SER A 120 5.66 10.51 -6.63
N ILE A 121 6.21 10.50 -5.42
CA ILE A 121 7.67 10.43 -5.20
C ILE A 121 8.21 9.09 -5.68
N ALA A 122 7.52 7.98 -5.38
CA ALA A 122 7.94 6.65 -5.81
C ALA A 122 7.95 6.51 -7.34
N GLU A 123 6.88 6.96 -8.00
CA GLU A 123 6.79 7.01 -9.47
C GLU A 123 7.96 7.80 -10.08
N SER A 124 8.27 8.98 -9.53
CA SER A 124 9.40 9.80 -9.99
C SER A 124 10.75 9.06 -9.87
N LYS A 125 10.96 8.34 -8.76
CA LYS A 125 12.19 7.54 -8.55
C LYS A 125 12.27 6.37 -9.51
N ILE A 126 11.15 5.69 -9.79
CA ILE A 126 11.10 4.60 -10.75
C ILE A 126 11.48 5.10 -12.14
N SER A 127 10.88 6.21 -12.60
CA SER A 127 11.24 6.80 -13.90
C SER A 127 12.71 7.22 -13.98
N GLU A 128 13.29 7.75 -12.89
CA GLU A 128 14.72 8.07 -12.83
C GLU A 128 15.59 6.81 -12.98
N LEU A 129 15.22 5.72 -12.29
CA LEU A 129 15.93 4.44 -12.39
C LEU A 129 15.83 3.83 -13.79
N GLU A 130 14.65 3.86 -14.40
CA GLU A 130 14.43 3.40 -15.78
C GLU A 130 15.28 4.19 -16.78
N ALA A 131 15.37 5.51 -16.61
CA ALA A 131 16.24 6.36 -17.44
C ALA A 131 17.73 5.99 -17.26
N LYS A 132 18.17 5.72 -16.02
CA LYS A 132 19.54 5.26 -15.74
C LYS A 132 19.82 3.90 -16.37
N LEU A 133 18.90 2.95 -16.27
CA LEU A 133 19.02 1.63 -16.88
C LEU A 133 19.10 1.72 -18.41
N SER A 134 18.22 2.50 -19.03
CA SER A 134 18.24 2.73 -20.48
C SER A 134 19.56 3.34 -20.95
N LYS A 135 20.14 4.26 -20.16
CA LYS A 135 21.46 4.84 -20.46
C LYS A 135 22.58 3.81 -20.37
N LEU A 136 22.55 2.91 -19.39
CA LEU A 136 23.53 1.83 -19.26
C LEU A 136 23.40 0.82 -20.39
N GLU A 137 22.16 0.46 -20.77
CA GLU A 137 21.89 -0.45 -21.88
C GLU A 137 22.39 0.14 -23.20
N CYS A 138 22.16 1.43 -23.46
CA CYS A 138 22.69 2.13 -24.63
C CYS A 138 24.23 2.15 -24.69
N ILE A 139 24.92 2.18 -23.54
CA ILE A 139 26.38 2.04 -23.49
C ILE A 139 26.80 0.61 -23.86
N SER A 140 26.04 -0.40 -23.42
CA SER A 140 26.29 -1.80 -23.73
C SER A 140 25.93 -2.17 -25.18
N THR A 141 25.02 -1.44 -25.83
CA THR A 141 24.52 -1.73 -27.19
C THR A 141 24.95 -0.71 -28.24
N LYS A 142 25.94 0.15 -27.95
CA LYS A 142 26.61 0.88 -29.03
C LYS A 142 27.09 -0.14 -30.08
N PRO A 143 26.92 0.15 -31.38
CA PRO A 143 27.42 -0.73 -32.42
C PRO A 143 28.90 -0.94 -32.15
N ARG A 144 29.32 -2.21 -32.06
CA ARG A 144 30.72 -2.57 -32.18
C ARG A 144 31.24 -1.79 -33.38
N ILE A 145 32.07 -0.79 -33.13
CA ILE A 145 32.98 -0.30 -34.17
C ILE A 145 33.64 -1.59 -34.69
N PRO A 146 33.64 -1.87 -36.00
CA PRO A 146 34.17 -3.13 -36.54
C PRO A 146 35.66 -3.41 -36.22
N ASP A 147 36.35 -2.53 -35.48
CA ASP A 147 37.81 -2.46 -35.42
C ASP A 147 38.43 -2.83 -34.08
N VAL A 148 37.66 -3.40 -33.14
CA VAL A 148 38.28 -4.08 -31.99
C VAL A 148 37.98 -5.56 -32.12
N LEU A 149 38.86 -6.25 -32.86
CA LEU A 149 39.02 -7.69 -32.74
C LEU A 149 39.03 -8.01 -31.25
N ASP A 150 38.23 -8.98 -30.84
CA ASP A 150 38.12 -9.38 -29.44
C ASP A 150 39.55 -9.62 -28.92
N ASN A 151 39.91 -9.12 -27.74
CA ASN A 151 41.29 -9.26 -27.25
C ASN A 151 41.71 -10.74 -27.25
N GLU A 152 40.75 -11.63 -27.02
CA GLU A 152 40.90 -13.08 -27.18
C GLU A 152 41.24 -13.52 -28.61
N GLU A 153 40.59 -12.95 -29.62
CA GLU A 153 40.90 -13.24 -31.02
C GLU A 153 42.33 -12.79 -31.38
N ILE A 154 42.74 -11.61 -30.92
CA ILE A 154 44.12 -11.11 -31.10
C ILE A 154 45.12 -12.02 -30.38
N ILE A 155 44.84 -12.42 -29.13
CA ILE A 155 45.71 -13.31 -28.36
C ILE A 155 45.84 -14.67 -29.05
N ASN A 156 44.73 -15.25 -29.52
CA ASN A 156 44.71 -16.52 -30.23
C ASN A 156 45.50 -16.46 -31.54
N GLU A 157 45.34 -15.38 -32.30
CA GLU A 157 46.06 -15.14 -33.55
C GLU A 157 47.58 -15.03 -33.31
N LEU A 158 47.99 -14.26 -32.31
CA LEU A 158 49.41 -14.11 -31.94
C LEU A 158 50.02 -15.42 -31.49
N GLN A 159 49.32 -16.20 -30.67
CA GLN A 159 49.77 -17.52 -30.23
C GLN A 159 49.87 -18.48 -31.42
N GLU A 160 48.93 -18.42 -32.36
CA GLU A 160 48.97 -19.23 -33.58
C GLU A 160 50.14 -18.83 -34.49
N ARG A 161 50.41 -17.53 -34.68
CA ARG A 161 51.61 -17.05 -35.41
C ARG A 161 52.89 -17.52 -34.76
N ALA A 162 53.00 -17.44 -33.44
CA ALA A 162 54.16 -17.94 -32.70
C ALA A 162 54.36 -19.45 -32.97
N ASN A 163 53.28 -20.25 -32.94
CA ASN A 163 53.32 -21.68 -33.23
C ASN A 163 53.65 -22.01 -34.70
N ARG A 164 53.22 -21.17 -35.64
CA ARG A 164 53.53 -21.32 -37.07
C ARG A 164 54.97 -20.88 -37.39
N SER A 165 55.52 -19.91 -36.67
CA SER A 165 56.85 -19.34 -36.94
C SER A 165 57.99 -20.36 -36.87
N VAL A 166 57.83 -21.43 -36.07
CA VAL A 166 58.82 -22.52 -35.96
C VAL A 166 58.71 -23.57 -37.07
N ASN A 167 57.65 -23.56 -37.88
CA ASN A 167 57.40 -24.57 -38.91
C ASN A 167 57.56 -23.96 -40.31
N ILE A 168 58.63 -24.34 -41.00
CA ILE A 168 58.93 -23.86 -42.36
C ILE A 168 58.68 -24.99 -43.36
N ILE A 169 58.05 -24.69 -44.50
CA ILE A 169 57.82 -25.65 -45.58
C ILE A 169 58.64 -25.21 -46.79
N VAL A 170 59.52 -26.09 -47.27
CA VAL A 170 60.36 -25.83 -48.43
C VAL A 170 59.95 -26.74 -49.59
N PHE A 171 59.75 -26.14 -50.76
CA PHE A 171 59.40 -26.83 -52.00
C PHE A 171 60.62 -26.95 -52.92
N GLY A 172 60.55 -27.85 -53.90
CA GLY A 172 61.59 -27.99 -54.93
C GLY A 172 62.85 -28.75 -54.49
N ILE A 173 62.91 -29.27 -53.26
CA ILE A 173 64.05 -30.09 -52.82
C ILE A 173 63.91 -31.50 -53.38
N ASN A 174 64.92 -31.96 -54.13
CA ASN A 174 64.99 -33.32 -54.65
C ASN A 174 64.89 -34.36 -53.53
N GLU A 175 64.06 -35.37 -53.77
CA GLU A 175 63.83 -36.45 -52.80
C GLU A 175 64.81 -37.62 -53.03
N GLN A 176 65.48 -38.04 -51.95
CA GLN A 176 66.41 -39.16 -51.99
C GLN A 176 65.64 -40.49 -52.03
N THR A 177 66.06 -41.41 -52.90
CA THR A 177 65.41 -42.72 -53.14
C THR A 177 65.99 -43.86 -52.31
N ASN A 178 66.87 -43.57 -51.34
CA ASN A 178 67.49 -44.59 -50.49
C ASN A 178 66.43 -45.38 -49.71
N ALA A 179 66.62 -46.70 -49.59
CA ALA A 179 65.71 -47.57 -48.84
C ALA A 179 65.71 -47.23 -47.34
N ASP A 180 66.89 -46.91 -46.79
CA ASP A 180 67.02 -46.56 -45.38
C ASP A 180 66.38 -45.19 -45.08
N SER A 181 65.47 -45.18 -44.10
CA SER A 181 64.80 -43.96 -43.63
C SER A 181 65.77 -43.04 -42.88
N SER A 182 66.73 -43.60 -42.13
CA SER A 182 67.64 -42.81 -41.31
C SER A 182 68.59 -41.99 -42.18
N ALA A 183 69.22 -42.64 -43.17
CA ALA A 183 70.08 -41.97 -44.15
C ALA A 183 69.34 -40.86 -44.93
N ARG A 184 68.06 -41.05 -45.28
CA ARG A 184 67.25 -40.02 -45.95
C ARG A 184 67.01 -38.79 -45.07
N GLN A 185 66.68 -38.99 -43.80
CA GLN A 185 66.46 -37.91 -42.85
C GLN A 185 67.75 -37.11 -42.59
N ALA A 186 68.89 -37.79 -42.47
CA ALA A 186 70.20 -37.15 -42.30
C ALA A 186 70.55 -36.27 -43.51
N MET A 187 70.28 -36.73 -44.73
CA MET A 187 70.46 -35.92 -45.93
C MET A 187 69.50 -34.72 -45.97
N ASP A 188 68.21 -34.91 -45.70
CA ASP A 188 67.24 -33.82 -45.65
C ASP A 188 67.63 -32.76 -44.60
N LEU A 189 68.17 -33.18 -43.46
CA LEU A 189 68.71 -32.29 -42.43
C LEU A 189 69.93 -31.51 -42.94
N SER A 190 70.87 -32.16 -43.64
CA SER A 190 72.03 -31.48 -44.23
C SER A 190 71.63 -30.46 -45.30
N ILE A 191 70.62 -30.76 -46.11
CA ILE A 191 70.09 -29.85 -47.13
C ILE A 191 69.42 -28.66 -46.45
N ALA A 192 68.59 -28.90 -45.43
CA ALA A 192 67.96 -27.85 -44.67
C ALA A 192 68.99 -26.91 -44.04
N GLN A 193 70.07 -27.44 -43.43
CA GLN A 193 71.16 -26.64 -42.89
C GLN A 193 71.83 -25.76 -43.94
N LYS A 194 72.13 -26.30 -45.12
CA LYS A 194 72.72 -25.52 -46.24
C LYS A 194 71.79 -24.41 -46.71
N ILE A 195 70.48 -24.67 -46.77
CA ILE A 195 69.49 -23.64 -47.14
C ILE A 195 69.51 -22.50 -46.12
N PHE A 196 69.47 -22.80 -44.83
CA PHE A 196 69.49 -21.76 -43.80
C PHE A 196 70.81 -20.99 -43.75
N GLN A 197 71.96 -21.64 -43.97
CA GLN A 197 73.25 -20.96 -44.08
C GLN A 197 73.27 -19.91 -45.20
N ASN A 198 72.57 -20.17 -46.31
CA ASN A 198 72.50 -19.25 -47.43
C ASN A 198 71.47 -18.13 -47.25
N VAL A 199 70.41 -18.38 -46.47
CA VAL A 199 69.28 -17.45 -46.32
C VAL A 199 69.43 -16.55 -45.08
N THR A 200 70.04 -17.04 -44.00
CA THR A 200 70.06 -16.34 -42.71
C THR A 200 71.41 -16.47 -42.03
N ALA A 201 72.00 -15.34 -41.62
CA ALA A 201 73.31 -15.32 -40.93
C ALA A 201 73.29 -16.04 -39.56
N GLU A 202 72.11 -16.14 -38.92
CA GLU A 202 71.95 -16.61 -37.55
C GLU A 202 71.90 -18.14 -37.39
N ASN A 203 72.00 -18.93 -38.47
CA ASN A 203 72.06 -20.41 -38.43
C ASN A 203 71.12 -21.06 -37.39
N PRO A 204 69.79 -20.98 -37.59
CA PRO A 204 68.83 -21.48 -36.61
C PRO A 204 69.00 -22.99 -36.36
N LYS A 205 68.87 -23.39 -35.09
CA LYS A 205 68.92 -24.81 -34.69
C LYS A 205 67.68 -25.54 -35.22
N ILE A 206 67.90 -26.52 -36.09
CA ILE A 206 66.86 -27.37 -36.63
C ILE A 206 66.54 -28.48 -35.62
N HIS A 207 65.28 -28.56 -35.18
CA HIS A 207 64.82 -29.61 -34.29
C HIS A 207 64.46 -30.89 -35.04
N LYS A 208 63.73 -30.78 -36.15
CA LYS A 208 63.29 -31.95 -36.94
C LYS A 208 63.01 -31.60 -38.39
N THR A 209 63.29 -32.52 -39.29
CA THR A 209 62.89 -32.46 -40.71
C THR A 209 61.94 -33.61 -41.04
N MET A 210 60.97 -33.37 -41.93
CA MET A 210 59.99 -34.36 -42.36
C MET A 210 59.41 -34.03 -43.73
N ARG A 211 59.38 -35.00 -44.64
CA ARG A 211 58.68 -34.85 -45.92
C ARG A 211 57.17 -34.98 -45.72
N LEU A 212 56.41 -34.09 -46.34
CA LEU A 212 54.95 -34.06 -46.28
C LEU A 212 54.33 -34.90 -47.40
N GLY A 213 53.34 -35.74 -47.07
CA GLY A 213 52.57 -36.53 -48.03
C GLY A 213 53.14 -37.93 -48.32
N LYS A 214 52.43 -38.71 -49.15
CA LYS A 214 52.84 -40.07 -49.56
C LYS A 214 53.91 -40.01 -50.65
N TYR A 215 54.88 -40.92 -50.61
CA TYR A 215 55.92 -41.00 -51.63
C TYR A 215 55.32 -41.30 -53.01
N SER A 216 55.85 -40.65 -54.04
CA SER A 216 55.48 -40.89 -55.44
C SER A 216 56.73 -40.78 -56.30
N LYS A 217 57.02 -41.81 -57.10
CA LYS A 217 58.22 -41.85 -57.95
C LYS A 217 58.22 -40.65 -58.91
N GLY A 218 59.32 -39.90 -58.91
CA GLY A 218 59.49 -38.73 -59.79
C GLY A 218 58.84 -37.43 -59.31
N LYS A 219 58.19 -37.41 -58.13
CA LYS A 219 57.65 -36.18 -57.54
C LYS A 219 58.39 -35.82 -56.26
N ASN A 220 58.76 -34.55 -56.12
CA ASN A 220 59.41 -34.02 -54.92
C ASN A 220 58.37 -33.64 -53.87
N ARG A 221 58.44 -34.26 -52.69
CA ARG A 221 57.58 -33.89 -51.55
C ARG A 221 58.09 -32.63 -50.84
N PRO A 222 57.20 -31.74 -50.35
CA PRO A 222 57.62 -30.60 -49.55
C PRO A 222 58.33 -31.06 -48.29
N LEU A 223 59.42 -30.36 -47.92
CA LEU A 223 60.15 -30.61 -46.70
C LEU A 223 59.66 -29.67 -45.61
N LYS A 224 59.01 -30.23 -44.58
CA LYS A 224 58.70 -29.51 -43.35
C LYS A 224 59.92 -29.52 -42.44
N ILE A 225 60.35 -28.34 -42.03
CA ILE A 225 61.45 -28.12 -41.12
C ILE A 225 60.87 -27.47 -39.87
N ARG A 226 61.10 -28.09 -38.71
CA ARG A 226 60.74 -27.53 -37.41
C ARG A 226 62.01 -26.98 -36.77
N LEU A 227 62.02 -25.70 -36.47
CA LEU A 227 63.08 -25.03 -35.73
C LEU A 227 62.89 -25.23 -34.23
N LEU A 228 63.99 -25.19 -33.47
CA LEU A 228 63.91 -25.05 -32.03
C LEU A 228 63.44 -23.61 -31.72
N PRO A 229 62.52 -23.39 -30.77
CA PRO A 229 62.23 -22.06 -30.28
C PRO A 229 63.56 -21.40 -29.86
N LYS A 230 63.76 -20.13 -30.24
CA LYS A 230 64.81 -19.35 -29.62
C LYS A 230 64.36 -19.12 -28.18
N ASP A 231 65.15 -19.55 -27.22
CA ASP A 231 64.94 -19.16 -25.82
C ASP A 231 64.99 -17.62 -25.80
N LEU A 232 63.85 -17.00 -25.52
CA LEU A 232 63.69 -15.54 -25.38
C LEU A 232 64.36 -15.06 -24.10
#